data_AF-A0AAX2ME34-F1
#
_entry.id   AF-A0AAX2ME34-F1
#
_cell.length_a   1.000
_cell.length_b   1.000
_cell.length_c   1.000
_cell.angle_alpha   90.00
_cell.angle_beta   90.00
_cell.angle_gamma   90.00
#
_symmetry.space_group_name_H-M   'P 1'
#
loop_
_entity.id
_entity.type
_entity.pdbx_description
1 polymer ?
#
loop_
_entity_poly.entity_id
_entity_poly.type
_entity_poly.pdbx_seq_one_letter_code
_entity_poly.pdbx_strand_id
1 'polypeptide(L)'
;MERKTRLRLAIGAGALAAAVLAGVLLLKGGDQVKVERLELSGASARGLAANIMNRAYGREQHDPKRNCWHYLREDGGDYCLRPLALDRTTIGRERRLYLFASGGKDGARDEDLSGLAGAFVVNADTLAPIAGSRELDFRNYRAAGPEQAQLLQLSRDGYLGWFAAGRAAPGAAAEDFPQFYAPKDGQVVAIGGEVFGRDADTAAGLRFSYQLDSARSEAPVYPLSLIVRDGKDKQLASFDFRFDRRRWEYVCADVDCRVRAGLPTRPEREEQAQQPARPAADANEALFGKGRKLSQADLQDVLDQLGMRYVAQDGAAGFVDRKGCDEPYPLNAHFERDGGQEQLWVRGGDGCTSGEAGASVWVFVRDGEGRLRVNLGMPASQVRRTRDVSAGVHDLRVGSAAFCDRLWRWNGKAFVHLLNIPTQAGGCESGSA
;
A
#
# COMPACT_ATOMS: atom_id res chain seq x y z
N MET A 1 -31.60 40.57 28.64
CA MET A 1 -30.43 41.45 28.36
C MET A 1 -29.26 40.89 29.14
N GLU A 2 -28.40 40.13 28.48
CA GLU A 2 -27.14 40.61 27.86
C GLU A 2 -25.98 40.62 28.86
N ARG A 3 -25.08 39.63 28.75
CA ARG A 3 -23.76 39.73 28.06
C ARG A 3 -22.70 40.42 28.94
N LYS A 4 -21.64 39.67 29.27
CA LYS A 4 -20.25 39.90 28.79
C LYS A 4 -19.26 39.02 29.58
N THR A 5 -18.64 38.03 28.91
CA THR A 5 -17.21 38.03 28.50
C THR A 5 -16.28 37.81 29.71
N ARG A 6 -15.47 36.74 29.77
CA ARG A 6 -14.28 36.55 28.93
C ARG A 6 -13.86 35.09 28.89
N LEU A 7 -13.89 34.53 27.67
CA LEU A 7 -13.17 33.33 27.28
C LEU A 7 -11.76 33.78 26.86
N ARG A 8 -10.74 33.25 27.52
CA ARG A 8 -9.38 33.14 26.98
C ARG A 8 -9.03 31.66 27.07
N LEU A 9 -8.85 31.01 25.93
CA LEU A 9 -7.87 29.94 25.79
C LEU A 9 -7.46 29.88 24.32
N ALA A 10 -6.15 30.01 24.15
CA ALA A 10 -5.46 30.19 22.89
C ALA A 10 -5.37 28.86 22.12
N ILE A 11 -5.66 28.97 20.82
CA ILE A 11 -4.87 28.49 19.68
C ILE A 11 -3.93 27.31 19.99
N GLY A 12 -4.29 26.14 19.47
CA GLY A 12 -3.39 24.99 19.39
C GLY A 12 -4.06 23.77 18.79
N ALA A 13 -4.17 23.73 17.45
CA ALA A 13 -4.22 22.49 16.65
C ALA A 13 -4.29 22.86 15.16
N GLY A 14 -3.13 22.97 14.53
CA GLY A 14 -3.01 22.96 13.08
C GLY A 14 -3.14 21.53 12.53
N ALA A 15 -3.73 21.45 11.34
CA ALA A 15 -3.72 20.32 10.41
C ALA A 15 -4.50 19.04 10.79
N LEU A 16 -5.81 19.08 10.52
CA LEU A 16 -6.60 17.91 10.13
C LEU A 16 -7.14 18.16 8.71
N ALA A 17 -6.34 17.82 7.70
CA ALA A 17 -6.83 17.70 6.33
C ALA A 17 -7.61 16.38 6.22
N ALA A 18 -8.78 16.35 6.86
CA ALA A 18 -9.75 15.30 6.64
C ALA A 18 -10.27 15.46 5.21
N ALA A 19 -10.21 14.37 4.44
CA ALA A 19 -11.08 14.22 3.28
C ALA A 19 -12.51 14.09 3.82
N VAL A 20 -13.09 15.23 4.20
CA VAL A 20 -14.51 15.33 4.53
C VAL A 20 -15.21 15.41 3.17
N LEU A 21 -15.70 14.27 2.69
CA LEU A 21 -16.97 14.29 1.98
C LEU A 21 -17.90 15.08 2.91
N ALA A 22 -18.25 16.31 2.54
CA ALA A 22 -19.08 17.20 3.33
C ALA A 22 -20.34 16.47 3.77
N GLY A 23 -20.26 15.87 4.96
CA GLY A 23 -21.32 15.13 5.62
C GLY A 23 -22.26 16.11 6.27
N VAL A 24 -22.97 16.90 5.45
CA VAL A 24 -24.27 17.45 5.81
C VAL A 24 -25.20 17.19 4.65
N LEU A 25 -25.62 15.94 4.57
CA LEU A 25 -26.97 15.59 4.13
C LEU A 25 -27.33 14.35 4.93
N LEU A 26 -28.25 14.53 5.88
CA LEU A 26 -29.27 13.53 6.13
C LEU A 26 -29.72 13.03 4.75
N LEU A 27 -29.19 11.89 4.32
CA LEU A 27 -29.56 11.28 3.06
C LEU A 27 -31.05 10.99 3.18
N LYS A 28 -31.87 11.87 2.60
CA LYS A 28 -33.19 11.52 2.08
C LYS A 28 -32.94 10.49 0.98
N GLY A 29 -32.59 9.26 1.37
CA GLY A 29 -32.89 8.11 0.55
C GLY A 29 -34.39 8.15 0.31
N GLY A 30 -34.83 7.95 -0.92
CA GLY A 30 -36.24 7.64 -1.16
C GLY A 30 -36.67 6.52 -0.20
N ASP A 31 -37.96 6.45 0.14
CA ASP A 31 -38.55 5.64 1.24
C ASP A 31 -38.14 4.15 1.35
N GLN A 32 -37.29 3.63 0.46
CA GLN A 32 -36.89 2.24 0.29
C GLN A 32 -35.50 1.86 0.83
N VAL A 33 -34.56 2.78 1.06
CA VAL A 33 -33.20 2.46 1.56
C VAL A 33 -32.89 3.25 2.84
N LYS A 34 -32.61 2.53 3.93
CA LYS A 34 -32.17 3.10 5.21
C LYS A 34 -30.80 2.55 5.58
N VAL A 35 -29.89 3.43 5.99
CA VAL A 35 -28.53 3.07 6.45
C VAL A 35 -28.32 3.68 7.83
N GLU A 36 -27.85 2.87 8.77
CA GLU A 36 -27.56 3.22 10.16
C GLU A 36 -26.14 2.78 10.50
N ARG A 37 -25.25 3.73 10.82
CA ARG A 37 -23.92 3.44 11.36
C ARG A 37 -24.07 2.91 12.79
N LEU A 38 -23.58 1.70 13.05
CA LEU A 38 -23.54 1.14 14.40
C LEU A 38 -22.21 1.50 15.08
N GLU A 39 -22.29 2.11 16.26
CA GLU A 39 -21.13 2.49 17.07
C GLU A 39 -20.40 1.26 17.61
N LEU A 40 -19.20 0.96 17.09
CA LEU A 40 -18.38 -0.20 17.50
C LEU A 40 -17.87 -0.12 18.95
N SER A 41 -17.99 1.05 19.59
CA SER A 41 -17.77 1.23 21.02
C SER A 41 -18.89 0.59 21.87
N GLY A 42 -20.08 0.36 21.30
CA GLY A 42 -21.19 -0.30 21.97
C GLY A 42 -21.06 -1.83 21.99
N ALA A 43 -21.44 -2.47 23.10
CA ALA A 43 -21.27 -3.92 23.29
C ALA A 43 -22.01 -4.76 22.23
N SER A 44 -23.23 -4.36 21.84
CA SER A 44 -24.04 -5.07 20.84
C SER A 44 -23.38 -5.04 19.45
N ALA A 45 -23.02 -3.85 18.96
CA ALA A 45 -22.36 -3.68 17.66
C ALA A 45 -20.98 -4.35 17.62
N ARG A 46 -20.21 -4.25 18.72
CA ARG A 46 -18.93 -4.94 18.86
C ARG A 46 -19.09 -6.46 18.80
N GLY A 47 -20.10 -7.02 19.45
CA GLY A 47 -20.40 -8.45 19.40
C GLY A 47 -20.76 -8.92 17.98
N LEU A 48 -21.61 -8.16 17.27
CA LEU A 48 -21.95 -8.45 15.87
C LEU A 48 -20.71 -8.42 14.97
N ALA A 49 -19.89 -7.37 15.07
CA ALA A 49 -18.65 -7.25 14.31
C ALA A 49 -17.69 -8.40 14.62
N ALA A 50 -17.48 -8.72 15.90
CA ALA A 50 -16.61 -9.83 16.31
C ALA A 50 -17.10 -11.18 15.78
N ASN A 51 -18.42 -11.43 15.76
CA ASN A 51 -18.98 -12.65 15.19
C ASN A 51 -18.73 -12.77 13.68
N ILE A 52 -18.86 -11.66 12.94
CA ILE A 52 -18.54 -11.62 11.51
C ILE A 52 -17.03 -11.86 11.30
N MET A 53 -16.17 -11.17 12.07
CA MET A 53 -14.72 -11.33 12.00
C MET A 53 -14.28 -12.76 12.36
N ASN A 54 -14.82 -13.35 13.43
CA ASN A 54 -14.53 -14.72 13.84
C ASN A 54 -14.91 -15.74 12.75
N ARG A 55 -16.04 -15.52 12.07
CA ARG A 55 -16.44 -16.38 10.95
C ARG A 55 -15.51 -16.21 9.75
N ALA A 56 -15.07 -14.99 9.46
CA ALA A 56 -14.23 -14.70 8.30
C ALA A 56 -12.77 -15.14 8.50
N TYR A 57 -12.17 -14.82 9.64
CA TYR A 57 -10.75 -15.00 9.90
C TYR A 57 -10.45 -16.18 10.83
N GLY A 58 -11.43 -16.75 11.51
CA GLY A 58 -11.23 -17.76 12.54
C GLY A 58 -11.21 -17.13 13.94
N ARG A 59 -11.84 -17.79 14.91
CA ARG A 59 -11.91 -17.28 16.30
C ARG A 59 -10.56 -17.39 17.00
N GLU A 60 -9.81 -18.43 16.67
CA GLU A 60 -8.47 -18.73 17.14
C GLU A 60 -7.42 -17.70 16.67
N GLN A 61 -7.71 -16.95 15.61
CA GLN A 61 -6.84 -15.89 15.11
C GLN A 61 -7.04 -14.56 15.84
N HIS A 62 -8.01 -14.48 16.76
CA HIS A 62 -8.26 -13.26 17.54
C HIS A 62 -7.19 -13.08 18.61
N ASP A 63 -6.45 -11.97 18.52
CA ASP A 63 -5.56 -11.48 19.57
C ASP A 63 -6.36 -10.56 20.51
N PRO A 64 -6.64 -11.00 21.76
CA PRO A 64 -7.41 -10.21 22.70
C PRO A 64 -6.65 -8.98 23.23
N LYS A 65 -5.31 -8.98 23.21
CA LYS A 65 -4.50 -7.85 23.69
C LYS A 65 -4.51 -6.71 22.70
N ARG A 66 -4.36 -7.04 21.40
CA ARG A 66 -4.40 -6.06 20.31
C ARG A 66 -5.80 -5.83 19.76
N ASN A 67 -6.77 -6.62 20.22
CA ASN A 67 -8.16 -6.64 19.76
C ASN A 67 -8.26 -6.65 18.23
N CYS A 68 -7.57 -7.60 17.59
CA CYS A 68 -7.55 -7.78 16.15
C CYS A 68 -7.50 -9.26 15.77
N TRP A 69 -7.75 -9.56 14.50
CA TRP A 69 -7.62 -10.89 13.92
C TRP A 69 -6.37 -10.92 13.06
N HIS A 70 -5.49 -11.87 13.35
CA HIS A 70 -4.31 -12.11 12.55
C HIS A 70 -4.69 -12.78 11.22
N TYR A 71 -4.03 -12.37 10.15
CA TYR A 71 -4.23 -12.91 8.83
C TYR A 71 -2.92 -12.92 8.06
N LEU A 72 -2.43 -14.13 7.80
CA LEU A 72 -1.23 -14.36 7.00
C LEU A 72 -1.58 -14.43 5.52
N ARG A 73 -1.11 -13.45 4.75
CA ARG A 73 -1.28 -13.40 3.29
C ARG A 73 -0.42 -14.45 2.57
N GLU A 74 -0.64 -14.60 1.27
CA GLU A 74 0.17 -15.47 0.41
C GLU A 74 1.62 -15.02 0.25
N ASP A 75 1.85 -13.71 0.32
CA ASP A 75 3.18 -13.10 0.26
C ASP A 75 3.97 -13.19 1.59
N GLY A 76 3.40 -13.83 2.61
CA GLY A 76 3.99 -13.97 3.94
C GLY A 76 3.83 -12.75 4.85
N GLY A 77 3.11 -11.70 4.41
CA GLY A 77 2.76 -10.59 5.29
C GLY A 77 1.73 -11.01 6.34
N ASP A 78 2.03 -10.77 7.61
CA ASP A 78 1.09 -10.94 8.71
C ASP A 78 0.38 -9.61 9.01
N TYR A 79 -0.94 -9.65 9.10
CA TYR A 79 -1.79 -8.48 9.24
C TYR A 79 -2.71 -8.61 10.45
N CYS A 80 -2.75 -7.55 11.25
CA CYS A 80 -3.66 -7.43 12.38
C CYS A 80 -4.89 -6.62 11.96
N LEU A 81 -6.00 -7.31 11.62
CA LEU A 81 -7.24 -6.71 11.15
C LEU A 81 -8.24 -6.40 12.27
N ARG A 82 -8.84 -5.21 12.22
CA ARG A 82 -9.85 -4.76 13.18
C ARG A 82 -11.13 -4.30 12.47
N PRO A 83 -12.31 -4.55 13.04
CA PRO A 83 -13.53 -3.85 12.65
C PRO A 83 -13.31 -2.34 12.62
N LEU A 84 -13.54 -1.73 11.47
CA LEU A 84 -13.42 -0.29 11.28
C LEU A 84 -14.80 0.37 11.26
N ALA A 85 -15.75 -0.27 10.59
CA ALA A 85 -17.05 0.31 10.28
C ALA A 85 -18.10 -0.81 10.19
N LEU A 86 -19.20 -0.68 10.94
CA LEU A 86 -20.37 -1.55 10.81
C LEU A 86 -21.61 -0.72 10.50
N ASP A 87 -22.27 -0.99 9.38
CA ASP A 87 -23.55 -0.38 9.02
C ASP A 87 -24.65 -1.42 9.03
N ARG A 88 -25.81 -1.05 9.57
CA ARG A 88 -27.06 -1.76 9.35
C ARG A 88 -27.81 -1.08 8.22
N THR A 89 -28.34 -1.90 7.33
CA THR A 89 -29.08 -1.41 6.16
C THR A 89 -30.40 -2.15 6.04
N THR A 90 -31.42 -1.41 5.58
CA THR A 90 -32.71 -1.96 5.21
C THR A 90 -33.01 -1.53 3.78
N ILE A 91 -33.10 -2.49 2.87
CA ILE A 91 -33.40 -2.28 1.45
C ILE A 91 -34.68 -3.07 1.14
N GLY A 92 -35.80 -2.39 0.99
CA GLY A 92 -37.11 -3.05 0.92
C GLY A 92 -37.39 -3.88 2.18
N ARG A 93 -37.49 -5.22 2.03
CA ARG A 93 -37.68 -6.15 3.16
C ARG A 93 -36.38 -6.77 3.68
N GLU A 94 -35.28 -6.56 3.00
CA GLU A 94 -34.01 -7.16 3.36
C GLU A 94 -33.27 -6.31 4.37
N ARG A 95 -32.77 -6.97 5.42
CA ARG A 95 -31.90 -6.35 6.43
C ARG A 95 -30.51 -6.95 6.33
N ARG A 96 -29.51 -6.12 6.11
CA ARG A 96 -28.11 -6.53 5.92
C ARG A 96 -27.18 -5.73 6.82
N LEU A 97 -26.09 -6.36 7.25
CA LEU A 97 -24.97 -5.70 7.90
C LEU A 97 -23.80 -5.61 6.93
N TYR A 98 -23.19 -4.44 6.84
CA TYR A 98 -22.01 -4.15 6.04
C TYR A 98 -20.86 -3.86 7.02
N LEU A 99 -19.91 -4.78 7.12
CA LEU A 99 -18.72 -4.65 7.95
C LEU A 99 -17.52 -4.36 7.06
N PHE A 100 -16.79 -3.28 7.37
CA PHE A 100 -15.47 -3.01 6.83
C PHE A 100 -14.43 -3.16 7.93
N ALA A 101 -13.30 -3.79 7.60
CA ALA A 101 -12.19 -4.05 8.49
C ALA A 101 -10.91 -3.44 7.92
N SER A 102 -10.04 -2.96 8.81
CA SER A 102 -8.77 -2.32 8.50
C SER A 102 -7.63 -3.16 9.07
N GLY A 103 -6.65 -3.50 8.24
CA GLY A 103 -5.51 -4.34 8.57
C GLY A 103 -4.19 -3.61 8.39
N GLY A 104 -3.41 -3.52 9.48
CA GLY A 104 -2.03 -3.08 9.41
C GLY A 104 -1.08 -4.26 9.34
N LYS A 105 -0.07 -4.19 8.46
CA LYS A 105 0.99 -5.20 8.39
C LYS A 105 1.89 -5.11 9.63
N ASP A 106 2.11 -6.24 10.29
CA ASP A 106 3.06 -6.31 11.40
C ASP A 106 4.50 -6.16 10.88
N GLY A 107 5.26 -5.27 11.52
CA GLY A 107 6.63 -4.94 11.09
C GLY A 107 6.72 -4.07 9.83
N ALA A 108 5.63 -3.41 9.42
CA ALA A 108 5.64 -2.48 8.28
C ALA A 108 6.69 -1.37 8.40
N ARG A 109 7.33 -1.05 7.28
CA ARG A 109 8.30 0.06 7.15
C ARG A 109 7.61 1.31 6.60
N ASP A 110 8.28 2.46 6.75
CA ASP A 110 7.76 3.75 6.28
C ASP A 110 7.52 3.81 4.77
N GLU A 111 8.29 3.04 4.01
CA GLU A 111 8.18 2.93 2.55
C GLU A 111 7.10 1.94 2.07
N ASP A 112 6.59 1.08 2.95
CA ASP A 112 5.60 0.09 2.56
C ASP A 112 4.24 0.78 2.37
N LEU A 113 3.64 0.63 1.19
CA LEU A 113 2.38 1.27 0.85
C LEU A 113 1.16 0.32 0.81
N SER A 114 1.38 -0.98 0.96
CA SER A 114 0.35 -2.01 0.76
C SER A 114 -0.21 -2.50 2.09
N GLY A 115 -1.23 -1.80 2.59
CA GLY A 115 -2.07 -2.26 3.68
C GLY A 115 -3.13 -3.26 3.23
N LEU A 116 -3.97 -3.67 4.17
CA LEU A 116 -5.02 -4.65 3.92
C LEU A 116 -6.36 -4.11 4.41
N ALA A 117 -7.42 -4.43 3.67
CA ALA A 117 -8.78 -4.27 4.11
C ALA A 117 -9.52 -5.61 4.02
N GLY A 118 -10.54 -5.75 4.85
CA GLY A 118 -11.54 -6.81 4.73
C GLY A 118 -12.92 -6.19 4.63
N ALA A 119 -13.82 -6.80 3.87
CA ALA A 119 -15.17 -6.29 3.73
C ALA A 119 -16.17 -7.44 3.64
N PHE A 120 -17.29 -7.31 4.34
CA PHE A 120 -18.27 -8.38 4.51
C PHE A 120 -19.68 -7.82 4.52
N VAL A 121 -20.56 -8.50 3.79
CA VAL A 121 -22.00 -8.29 3.79
C VAL A 121 -22.65 -9.56 4.32
N VAL A 122 -23.44 -9.42 5.37
CA VAL A 122 -24.18 -10.54 5.97
C VAL A 122 -25.64 -10.18 6.17
N ASN A 123 -26.50 -11.19 6.25
CA ASN A 123 -27.88 -11.00 6.67
C ASN A 123 -27.91 -10.51 8.12
N ALA A 124 -28.65 -9.45 8.42
CA ALA A 124 -28.59 -8.80 9.74
C ALA A 124 -29.17 -9.65 10.88
N ASP A 125 -30.08 -10.57 10.57
CA ASP A 125 -30.82 -11.37 11.55
C ASP A 125 -30.12 -12.71 11.83
N THR A 126 -29.61 -13.35 10.79
CA THR A 126 -28.99 -14.69 10.85
C THR A 126 -27.46 -14.65 10.81
N LEU A 127 -26.87 -13.51 10.44
CA LEU A 127 -25.46 -13.35 10.10
C LEU A 127 -24.98 -14.24 8.94
N ALA A 128 -25.88 -14.89 8.20
CA ALA A 128 -25.50 -15.68 7.04
C ALA A 128 -24.73 -14.82 6.02
N PRO A 129 -23.61 -15.32 5.47
CA PRO A 129 -22.80 -14.56 4.53
C PRO A 129 -23.58 -14.30 3.24
N ILE A 130 -23.50 -13.06 2.74
CA ILE A 130 -24.05 -12.65 1.45
C ILE A 130 -22.90 -12.39 0.47
N ALA A 131 -21.89 -11.63 0.91
CA ALA A 131 -20.66 -11.42 0.17
C ALA A 131 -19.50 -11.15 1.13
N GLY A 132 -18.27 -11.50 0.77
CA GLY A 132 -17.14 -11.16 1.62
C GLY A 132 -15.78 -11.43 1.01
N SER A 133 -14.83 -10.59 1.37
CA SER A 133 -13.41 -10.73 1.01
C SER A 133 -12.56 -10.41 2.23
N ARG A 134 -11.66 -11.34 2.55
CA ARG A 134 -10.71 -11.24 3.66
C ARG A 134 -9.47 -10.41 3.31
N GLU A 135 -9.24 -10.29 2.01
CA GLU A 135 -8.06 -9.68 1.43
C GLU A 135 -8.49 -8.73 0.32
N LEU A 136 -8.44 -7.45 0.63
CA LEU A 136 -8.57 -6.34 -0.31
C LEU A 136 -7.31 -5.50 -0.17
N ASP A 137 -6.54 -5.40 -1.25
CA ASP A 137 -5.35 -4.54 -1.26
C ASP A 137 -5.76 -3.11 -0.96
N PHE A 138 -5.13 -2.49 0.04
CA PHE A 138 -5.39 -1.11 0.41
C PHE A 138 -4.12 -0.29 0.33
N ARG A 139 -4.05 0.68 -0.59
CA ARG A 139 -2.90 1.58 -0.70
C ARG A 139 -2.95 2.65 0.38
N ASN A 140 -1.91 2.75 1.21
CA ASN A 140 -1.80 3.72 2.30
C ASN A 140 -0.37 3.78 2.84
N TYR A 141 -0.02 4.83 3.58
CA TYR A 141 1.25 4.90 4.29
C TYR A 141 1.43 3.77 5.32
N ARG A 142 2.66 3.24 5.44
CA ARG A 142 3.10 2.22 6.41
C ARG A 142 2.31 0.91 6.34
N ALA A 143 1.88 0.51 5.15
CA ALA A 143 1.09 -0.71 4.94
C ALA A 143 -0.08 -0.83 5.94
N ALA A 144 -0.71 0.30 6.25
CA ALA A 144 -1.86 0.37 7.15
C ALA A 144 -3.15 0.31 6.35
N GLY A 145 -4.17 -0.40 6.85
CA GLY A 145 -5.52 -0.28 6.33
C GLY A 145 -6.10 1.14 6.52
N PRO A 146 -7.32 1.39 6.06
CA PRO A 146 -7.93 2.71 6.17
C PRO A 146 -8.20 3.10 7.63
N GLU A 147 -8.12 4.41 7.90
CA GLU A 147 -8.56 5.01 9.16
C GLU A 147 -10.08 5.25 9.19
N GLN A 148 -10.72 5.31 8.02
CA GLN A 148 -12.16 5.49 7.87
C GLN A 148 -12.65 4.81 6.60
N ALA A 149 -13.88 4.29 6.65
CA ALA A 149 -14.59 3.76 5.49
C ALA A 149 -16.05 4.19 5.55
N GLN A 150 -16.54 4.72 4.43
CA GLN A 150 -17.92 5.18 4.28
C GLN A 150 -18.70 4.22 3.39
N LEU A 151 -19.89 3.81 3.82
CA LEU A 151 -20.82 3.09 2.96
C LEU A 151 -21.59 4.08 2.09
N LEU A 152 -21.60 3.81 0.80
CA LEU A 152 -22.20 4.62 -0.25
C LEU A 152 -23.34 3.85 -0.89
N GLN A 153 -24.43 4.55 -1.20
CA GLN A 153 -25.47 4.04 -2.08
C GLN A 153 -25.06 4.29 -3.54
N LEU A 154 -24.66 3.22 -4.21
CA LEU A 154 -24.13 3.22 -5.57
C LEU A 154 -25.24 3.18 -6.64
N SER A 155 -26.49 2.89 -6.28
CA SER A 155 -27.60 2.82 -7.22
C SER A 155 -28.94 3.17 -6.57
N ARG A 156 -29.98 3.35 -7.41
CA ARG A 156 -31.34 3.65 -6.94
C ARG A 156 -31.99 2.51 -6.17
N ASP A 157 -31.76 1.28 -6.60
CA ASP A 157 -32.31 0.05 -6.01
C ASP A 157 -31.59 -0.40 -4.73
N GLY A 158 -30.59 0.36 -4.28
CA GLY A 158 -29.90 0.09 -3.01
C GLY A 158 -28.70 -0.84 -3.16
N TYR A 159 -28.05 -0.87 -4.32
CA TYR A 159 -26.70 -1.42 -4.42
C TYR A 159 -25.74 -0.52 -3.62
N LEU A 160 -25.07 -1.10 -2.63
CA LEU A 160 -24.19 -0.37 -1.71
C LEU A 160 -22.74 -0.84 -1.86
N GLY A 161 -21.80 0.05 -1.59
CA GLY A 161 -20.37 -0.25 -1.56
C GLY A 161 -19.62 0.71 -0.64
N TRP A 162 -18.34 0.47 -0.43
CA TRP A 162 -17.51 1.30 0.45
C TRP A 162 -16.61 2.22 -0.35
N PHE A 163 -16.39 3.40 0.21
CA PHE A 163 -15.30 4.30 -0.14
C PHE A 163 -14.35 4.43 1.05
N ALA A 164 -13.07 4.30 0.79
CA ALA A 164 -12.01 4.55 1.75
C ALA A 164 -10.86 5.26 1.02
N ALA A 165 -10.25 6.23 1.68
CA ALA A 165 -9.12 6.97 1.13
C ALA A 165 -7.86 6.63 1.92
N GLY A 166 -6.84 6.15 1.23
CA GLY A 166 -5.49 6.08 1.77
C GLY A 166 -4.74 7.38 1.52
N ARG A 167 -3.65 7.58 2.23
CA ARG A 167 -2.76 8.72 2.06
C ARG A 167 -1.32 8.26 2.22
N ALA A 168 -0.42 8.76 1.37
CA ALA A 168 1.01 8.58 1.57
C ALA A 168 1.49 9.34 2.83
N ALA A 169 2.77 9.18 3.20
CA ALA A 169 3.32 9.79 4.41
C ALA A 169 2.97 11.29 4.53
N PRO A 170 2.73 11.82 5.75
CA PRO A 170 2.53 13.25 5.96
C PRO A 170 3.70 14.07 5.40
N GLY A 171 3.42 15.04 4.53
CA GLY A 171 4.44 15.88 3.89
C GLY A 171 3.90 16.70 2.72
N ALA A 172 4.74 17.56 2.14
CA ALA A 172 4.35 18.48 1.06
C ALA A 172 3.87 17.75 -0.22
N ALA A 173 4.12 16.44 -0.34
CA ALA A 173 3.75 15.58 -1.47
C ALA A 173 2.84 14.39 -1.08
N ALA A 174 2.03 14.52 -0.04
CA ALA A 174 1.15 13.43 0.39
C ALA A 174 0.11 13.10 -0.70
N GLU A 175 0.38 12.03 -1.45
CA GLU A 175 -0.53 11.40 -2.41
C GLU A 175 -1.78 10.90 -1.69
N ASP A 176 -2.93 10.95 -2.36
CA ASP A 176 -4.21 10.44 -1.86
C ASP A 176 -4.66 9.27 -2.77
N PHE A 177 -5.02 8.14 -2.16
CA PHE A 177 -5.40 6.91 -2.85
C PHE A 177 -6.89 6.61 -2.63
N PRO A 178 -7.82 7.14 -3.46
CA PRO A 178 -9.23 6.83 -3.36
C PRO A 178 -9.48 5.37 -3.77
N GLN A 179 -10.17 4.62 -2.93
CA GLN A 179 -10.42 3.20 -3.17
C GLN A 179 -11.89 2.88 -2.91
N PHE A 180 -12.50 2.22 -3.89
CA PHE A 180 -13.92 1.86 -3.89
C PHE A 180 -14.07 0.35 -3.93
N TYR A 181 -14.95 -0.19 -3.10
CA TYR A 181 -15.21 -1.62 -2.99
C TYR A 181 -16.70 -1.91 -3.04
N ALA A 182 -17.14 -2.97 -3.71
CA ALA A 182 -18.55 -3.35 -3.71
C ALA A 182 -18.77 -4.86 -3.85
N PRO A 183 -19.92 -5.39 -3.39
CA PRO A 183 -20.27 -6.79 -3.55
C PRO A 183 -20.50 -7.18 -5.02
N LYS A 184 -19.92 -8.28 -5.47
CA LYS A 184 -20.14 -8.89 -6.78
C LYS A 184 -19.98 -10.40 -6.66
N ASP A 185 -20.97 -11.16 -7.13
CA ASP A 185 -20.91 -12.64 -7.21
C ASP A 185 -20.47 -13.34 -5.90
N GLY A 186 -20.96 -12.86 -4.76
CA GLY A 186 -20.64 -13.41 -3.43
C GLY A 186 -19.28 -12.97 -2.84
N GLN A 187 -18.54 -12.12 -3.54
CA GLN A 187 -17.31 -11.52 -3.05
C GLN A 187 -17.45 -10.00 -2.92
N VAL A 188 -16.53 -9.35 -2.21
CA VAL A 188 -16.35 -7.90 -2.31
C VAL A 188 -15.13 -7.66 -3.20
N VAL A 189 -15.26 -6.79 -4.20
CA VAL A 189 -14.19 -6.51 -5.16
C VAL A 189 -13.88 -5.02 -5.20
N ALA A 190 -12.65 -4.67 -5.58
CA ALA A 190 -12.31 -3.29 -5.92
C ALA A 190 -13.05 -2.89 -7.20
N ILE A 191 -13.67 -1.71 -7.18
CA ILE A 191 -14.43 -1.16 -8.32
C ILE A 191 -13.92 0.22 -8.74
N GLY A 192 -12.82 0.69 -8.14
CA GLY A 192 -12.27 2.03 -8.35
C GLY A 192 -11.73 2.25 -9.77
N GLY A 193 -11.17 1.21 -10.42
CA GLY A 193 -10.68 1.28 -11.80
C GLY A 193 -9.75 2.46 -12.06
N GLU A 194 -10.18 3.37 -12.93
CA GLU A 194 -9.41 4.55 -13.35
C GLU A 194 -9.57 5.77 -12.43
N VAL A 195 -10.34 5.65 -11.34
CA VAL A 195 -10.50 6.73 -10.36
C VAL A 195 -9.16 7.04 -9.69
N PHE A 196 -8.80 8.32 -9.69
CA PHE A 196 -7.53 8.80 -9.18
C PHE A 196 -7.71 9.85 -8.09
N GLY A 197 -6.69 9.99 -7.25
CA GLY A 197 -6.59 11.07 -6.27
C GLY A 197 -5.40 11.98 -6.55
N ARG A 198 -4.93 12.65 -5.50
CA ARG A 198 -3.75 13.50 -5.58
C ARG A 198 -2.51 12.64 -5.82
N ASP A 199 -1.72 13.00 -6.82
CA ASP A 199 -0.39 12.42 -7.06
C ASP A 199 0.74 13.39 -6.61
N ALA A 200 2.00 12.98 -6.82
CA ALA A 200 3.18 13.77 -6.46
C ALA A 200 3.29 15.09 -7.24
N ASP A 201 2.74 15.13 -8.47
CA ASP A 201 2.83 16.26 -9.39
C ASP A 201 1.71 17.29 -9.18
N THR A 202 0.63 16.90 -8.49
CA THR A 202 -0.50 17.76 -8.20
C THR A 202 -0.11 18.92 -7.26
N ALA A 203 -0.58 20.13 -7.56
CA ALA A 203 -0.34 21.31 -6.72
C ALA A 203 -0.76 21.09 -5.25
N ALA A 204 0.03 21.64 -4.33
CA ALA A 204 -0.28 21.57 -2.91
C ALA A 204 -1.55 22.38 -2.58
N GLY A 205 -2.25 21.99 -1.51
CA GLY A 205 -3.43 22.72 -1.02
C GLY A 205 -4.73 22.49 -1.81
N LEU A 206 -4.72 21.63 -2.83
CA LEU A 206 -5.93 21.22 -3.54
C LEU A 206 -6.75 20.23 -2.71
N ARG A 207 -8.08 20.37 -2.75
CA ARG A 207 -9.04 19.44 -2.14
C ARG A 207 -9.73 18.64 -3.21
N PHE A 208 -9.71 17.32 -3.03
CA PHE A 208 -10.34 16.34 -3.91
C PHE A 208 -11.64 15.88 -3.25
N SER A 209 -12.74 15.88 -3.99
CA SER A 209 -14.05 15.48 -3.48
C SER A 209 -14.77 14.61 -4.51
N TYR A 210 -15.14 13.39 -4.12
CA TYR A 210 -15.80 12.43 -4.98
C TYR A 210 -17.30 12.45 -4.73
N GLN A 211 -18.12 12.58 -5.77
CA GLN A 211 -19.57 12.71 -5.64
C GLN A 211 -20.27 11.73 -6.59
N LEU A 212 -21.24 10.99 -6.07
CA LEU A 212 -22.09 10.13 -6.89
C LEU A 212 -23.24 10.96 -7.47
N ASP A 213 -23.45 10.89 -8.78
CA ASP A 213 -24.54 11.56 -9.47
C ASP A 213 -25.82 10.70 -9.38
N SER A 214 -26.53 10.84 -8.26
CA SER A 214 -27.79 10.16 -8.02
C SER A 214 -28.97 10.71 -8.84
N ALA A 215 -28.79 11.85 -9.53
CA ALA A 215 -29.80 12.37 -10.45
C ALA A 215 -29.87 11.52 -11.74
N ARG A 216 -28.79 10.81 -12.09
CA ARG A 216 -28.72 9.85 -13.20
C ARG A 216 -29.35 8.51 -12.81
N SER A 217 -30.63 8.54 -12.48
CA SER A 217 -31.36 7.41 -11.89
C SER A 217 -31.55 6.19 -12.82
N GLU A 218 -31.29 6.34 -14.12
CA GLU A 218 -31.33 5.25 -15.10
C GLU A 218 -30.04 4.43 -15.14
N ALA A 219 -28.94 4.95 -14.59
CA ALA A 219 -27.69 4.22 -14.53
C ALA A 219 -27.78 3.09 -13.48
N PRO A 220 -27.39 1.83 -13.81
CA PRO A 220 -27.40 0.73 -12.85
C PRO A 220 -26.47 0.96 -11.65
N VAL A 221 -25.38 1.68 -11.90
CA VAL A 221 -24.49 2.23 -10.88
C VAL A 221 -24.32 3.71 -11.24
N TYR A 222 -24.52 4.59 -10.26
CA TYR A 222 -24.44 6.02 -10.45
C TYR A 222 -23.06 6.42 -10.97
N PRO A 223 -22.98 7.34 -11.95
CA PRO A 223 -21.72 7.96 -12.33
C PRO A 223 -21.06 8.65 -11.14
N LEU A 224 -19.74 8.76 -11.17
CA LEU A 224 -18.95 9.41 -10.14
C LEU A 224 -18.29 10.65 -10.75
N SER A 225 -18.31 11.76 -10.03
CA SER A 225 -17.57 12.97 -10.38
C SER A 225 -16.51 13.26 -9.32
N LEU A 226 -15.28 13.52 -9.74
CA LEU A 226 -14.24 14.12 -8.91
C LEU A 226 -14.26 15.63 -9.13
N ILE A 227 -14.51 16.38 -8.06
CA ILE A 227 -14.41 17.83 -8.06
C ILE A 227 -13.16 18.25 -7.32
N VAL A 228 -12.32 19.05 -7.98
CA VAL A 228 -11.08 19.59 -7.42
C VAL A 228 -11.26 21.07 -7.09
N ARG A 229 -11.01 21.45 -5.84
CA ARG A 229 -11.11 22.83 -5.34
C ARG A 229 -9.80 23.32 -4.75
N ASP A 230 -9.57 24.63 -4.80
CA ASP A 230 -8.47 25.26 -4.08
C ASP A 230 -8.75 25.43 -2.57
N GLY A 231 -7.79 25.99 -1.85
CA GLY A 231 -7.92 26.35 -0.43
C GLY A 231 -8.96 27.44 -0.14
N LYS A 232 -9.52 28.09 -1.16
CA LYS A 232 -10.57 29.12 -1.08
C LYS A 232 -11.95 28.61 -1.56
N ASP A 233 -12.09 27.29 -1.72
CA ASP A 233 -13.31 26.60 -2.22
C ASP A 233 -13.69 26.90 -3.68
N LYS A 234 -12.80 27.54 -4.46
CA LYS A 234 -13.01 27.72 -5.89
C LYS A 234 -12.81 26.38 -6.60
N GLN A 235 -13.80 25.96 -7.39
CA GLN A 235 -13.68 24.80 -8.26
C GLN A 235 -12.70 25.10 -9.41
N LEU A 236 -11.70 24.22 -9.56
CA LEU A 236 -10.63 24.35 -10.56
C LEU A 236 -10.82 23.36 -11.70
N ALA A 237 -11.22 22.13 -11.37
CA ALA A 237 -11.44 21.06 -12.33
C ALA A 237 -12.58 20.14 -11.86
N SER A 238 -13.19 19.44 -12.82
CA SER A 238 -14.17 18.38 -12.60
C SER A 238 -13.88 17.25 -13.57
N PHE A 239 -13.88 16.03 -13.08
CA PHE A 239 -13.63 14.83 -13.88
C PHE A 239 -14.76 13.84 -13.66
N ASP A 240 -15.31 13.31 -14.74
CA ASP A 240 -16.41 12.36 -14.67
C ASP A 240 -15.94 10.94 -14.97
N PHE A 241 -16.46 10.00 -14.19
CA PHE A 241 -16.24 8.58 -14.33
C PHE A 241 -17.58 7.89 -14.53
N ARG A 242 -17.63 7.02 -15.54
CA ARG A 242 -18.77 6.14 -15.79
C ARG A 242 -18.46 4.75 -15.25
N PHE A 243 -19.49 4.04 -14.80
CA PHE A 243 -19.31 2.65 -14.40
C PHE A 243 -19.34 1.73 -15.63
N ASP A 244 -18.26 0.99 -15.88
CA ASP A 244 -18.20 0.00 -16.94
C ASP A 244 -18.66 -1.36 -16.41
N ARG A 245 -19.81 -1.85 -16.88
CA ARG A 245 -20.38 -3.12 -16.40
C ARG A 245 -19.62 -4.36 -16.85
N ARG A 246 -18.84 -4.28 -17.94
CA ARG A 246 -18.07 -5.43 -18.43
C ARG A 246 -16.81 -5.61 -17.59
N ARG A 247 -16.14 -4.51 -17.28
CA ARG A 247 -14.96 -4.48 -16.38
C ARG A 247 -15.36 -4.51 -14.90
N TRP A 248 -16.59 -4.11 -14.59
CA TRP A 248 -17.14 -3.94 -13.24
C TRP A 248 -16.37 -2.93 -12.39
N GLU A 249 -16.00 -1.81 -13.00
CA GLU A 249 -15.23 -0.74 -12.35
C GLU A 249 -15.52 0.63 -12.98
N TYR A 250 -15.15 1.69 -12.28
CA TYR A 250 -15.21 3.05 -12.83
C TYR A 250 -14.11 3.27 -13.87
N VAL A 251 -14.49 3.87 -15.00
CA VAL A 251 -13.58 4.30 -16.07
C VAL A 251 -13.83 5.77 -16.38
N CYS A 252 -12.79 6.47 -16.83
CA CYS A 252 -12.92 7.86 -17.23
C CYS A 252 -13.97 8.03 -18.34
N ALA A 253 -14.83 9.04 -18.20
CA ALA A 253 -15.90 9.31 -19.15
C ALA A 253 -15.35 9.80 -20.51
N ASP A 254 -14.22 10.50 -20.51
CA ASP A 254 -13.61 11.11 -21.69
C ASP A 254 -12.06 11.09 -21.64
N VAL A 255 -11.44 11.70 -22.66
CA VAL A 255 -9.98 11.84 -22.77
C VAL A 255 -9.44 12.78 -21.70
N ASP A 256 -10.14 13.88 -21.42
CA ASP A 256 -9.71 14.92 -20.47
C ASP A 256 -9.55 14.33 -19.05
N CYS A 257 -10.45 13.45 -18.65
CA CYS A 257 -10.33 12.66 -17.42
C CYS A 257 -9.09 11.76 -17.44
N ARG A 258 -8.85 11.01 -18.52
CA ARG A 258 -7.73 10.07 -18.61
C ARG A 258 -6.38 10.77 -18.52
N VAL A 259 -6.26 11.95 -19.15
CA VAL A 259 -5.04 12.75 -19.15
C VAL A 259 -5.00 13.79 -18.03
N ARG A 260 -6.04 13.82 -17.17
CA ARG A 260 -6.18 14.77 -16.05
C ARG A 260 -6.08 16.24 -16.48
N ALA A 261 -6.63 16.56 -17.64
CA ALA A 261 -6.57 17.89 -18.24
C ALA A 261 -7.13 18.96 -17.29
N GLY A 262 -6.41 20.08 -17.16
CA GLY A 262 -6.84 21.20 -16.30
C GLY A 262 -6.62 20.99 -14.80
N LEU A 263 -6.08 19.84 -14.37
CA LEU A 263 -5.61 19.69 -12.99
C LEU A 263 -4.37 20.58 -12.79
N PRO A 264 -4.38 21.51 -11.81
CA PRO A 264 -3.19 22.29 -11.53
C PRO A 264 -2.07 21.39 -11.06
N THR A 265 -1.05 21.27 -11.88
CA THR A 265 0.21 20.67 -11.48
C THR A 265 0.96 21.68 -10.61
N ARG A 266 1.87 21.18 -9.78
CA ARG A 266 2.90 22.04 -9.21
C ARG A 266 3.53 22.77 -10.38
N PRO A 267 3.71 24.11 -10.30
CA PRO A 267 4.59 24.74 -11.25
C PRO A 267 5.85 23.90 -11.25
N GLU A 268 6.32 23.53 -12.45
CA GLU A 268 7.69 23.05 -12.58
C GLU A 268 8.48 24.00 -11.70
N ARG A 269 9.01 23.50 -10.59
CA ARG A 269 10.32 23.98 -10.22
C ARG A 269 11.06 23.70 -11.51
N GLU A 270 11.35 24.75 -12.30
CA GLU A 270 12.60 24.84 -13.07
C GLU A 270 13.50 23.92 -12.34
N GLU A 271 13.75 22.75 -12.94
CA GLU A 271 14.37 21.61 -12.29
C GLU A 271 15.06 22.15 -11.04
N GLN A 272 14.43 22.00 -9.88
CA GLN A 272 15.29 21.58 -8.82
C GLN A 272 15.68 20.19 -9.33
N ALA A 273 16.61 20.11 -10.31
CA ALA A 273 18.01 19.96 -10.01
C ALA A 273 18.01 19.84 -8.52
N GLN A 274 17.72 18.62 -8.08
CA GLN A 274 18.25 18.12 -6.84
C GLN A 274 19.55 18.89 -6.75
N GLN A 275 19.63 19.91 -5.88
CA GLN A 275 20.90 20.57 -5.68
C GLN A 275 21.80 19.38 -5.43
N PRO A 276 22.67 19.01 -6.39
CA PRO A 276 22.98 17.61 -6.69
C PRO A 276 23.14 16.95 -5.36
N ALA A 277 22.17 16.11 -4.97
CA ALA A 277 21.91 15.76 -3.57
C ALA A 277 23.29 15.54 -2.98
N ARG A 278 23.73 16.47 -2.08
CA ARG A 278 25.17 16.70 -1.87
C ARG A 278 25.85 15.35 -1.94
N PRO A 279 26.76 15.12 -2.92
CA PRO A 279 27.34 13.81 -3.14
C PRO A 279 27.62 13.18 -1.80
N ALA A 280 27.08 11.98 -1.56
CA ALA A 280 27.23 11.33 -0.27
C ALA A 280 28.70 11.46 0.16
N ALA A 281 28.95 11.91 1.38
CA ALA A 281 30.31 12.29 1.76
C ALA A 281 31.26 11.08 1.70
N ASP A 282 30.70 9.88 1.88
CA ASP A 282 31.40 8.61 1.86
C ASP A 282 30.47 7.46 1.38
N ALA A 283 31.06 6.28 1.18
CA ALA A 283 30.34 5.09 0.75
C ALA A 283 29.29 4.59 1.76
N ASN A 284 29.48 4.88 3.06
CA ASN A 284 28.54 4.49 4.12
C ASN A 284 27.26 5.33 4.02
N GLU A 285 27.40 6.64 3.83
CA GLU A 285 26.28 7.54 3.57
C GLU A 285 25.61 7.20 2.23
N ALA A 286 26.37 6.80 1.22
CA ALA A 286 25.81 6.36 -0.06
C ALA A 286 24.97 5.08 0.08
N LEU A 287 25.43 4.10 0.87
CA LEU A 287 24.73 2.83 1.09
C LEU A 287 23.52 2.95 2.03
N PHE A 288 23.66 3.67 3.13
CA PHE A 288 22.68 3.64 4.24
C PHE A 288 21.95 4.97 4.46
N GLY A 289 22.30 6.03 3.72
CA GLY A 289 21.85 7.39 4.01
C GLY A 289 22.22 7.81 5.45
N LYS A 290 21.22 8.27 6.21
CA LYS A 290 21.37 8.63 7.64
C LYS A 290 21.20 7.43 8.60
N GLY A 291 21.10 6.21 8.08
CA GLY A 291 20.86 4.99 8.85
C GLY A 291 22.10 4.45 9.59
N ARG A 292 21.98 3.19 10.06
CA ARG A 292 23.08 2.45 10.70
C ARG A 292 24.23 2.29 9.69
N LYS A 293 25.40 2.82 10.02
CA LYS A 293 26.63 2.68 9.22
C LYS A 293 27.37 1.38 9.53
N LEU A 294 28.17 0.90 8.58
CA LEU A 294 29.16 -0.15 8.79
C LEU A 294 30.44 0.40 9.44
N SER A 295 31.15 -0.45 10.17
CA SER A 295 32.54 -0.16 10.53
C SER A 295 33.39 -0.02 9.27
N GLN A 296 34.52 0.68 9.33
CA GLN A 296 35.39 0.86 8.17
C GLN A 296 35.86 -0.48 7.59
N ALA A 297 36.18 -1.45 8.46
CA ALA A 297 36.59 -2.79 8.05
C ALA A 297 35.43 -3.55 7.39
N ASP A 298 34.23 -3.55 7.99
CA ASP A 298 33.05 -4.21 7.40
C ASP A 298 32.68 -3.58 6.05
N LEU A 299 32.75 -2.24 5.93
CA LEU A 299 32.46 -1.52 4.69
C LEU A 299 33.43 -1.92 3.58
N GLN A 300 34.73 -1.95 3.88
CA GLN A 300 35.76 -2.35 2.93
C GLN A 300 35.53 -3.81 2.47
N ASP A 301 35.33 -4.72 3.42
CA ASP A 301 35.06 -6.14 3.14
C ASP A 301 33.80 -6.33 2.27
N VAL A 302 32.73 -5.56 2.53
CA VAL A 302 31.49 -5.62 1.74
C VAL A 302 31.74 -5.12 0.32
N LEU A 303 32.37 -3.95 0.15
CA LEU A 303 32.63 -3.38 -1.17
C LEU A 303 33.60 -4.26 -1.99
N ASP A 304 34.59 -4.88 -1.36
CA ASP A 304 35.49 -5.81 -2.02
C ASP A 304 34.77 -7.07 -2.50
N GLN A 305 33.87 -7.63 -1.69
CA GLN A 305 33.04 -8.78 -2.09
C GLN A 305 32.04 -8.45 -3.19
N LEU A 306 31.54 -7.22 -3.23
CA LEU A 306 30.70 -6.73 -4.33
C LEU A 306 31.52 -6.45 -5.60
N GLY A 307 32.84 -6.32 -5.49
CA GLY A 307 33.69 -5.89 -6.60
C GLY A 307 33.52 -4.41 -6.95
N MET A 308 33.10 -3.59 -5.98
CA MET A 308 32.71 -2.20 -6.20
C MET A 308 33.63 -1.23 -5.48
N ARG A 309 33.66 0.01 -5.94
CA ARG A 309 34.29 1.13 -5.21
C ARG A 309 33.39 2.35 -5.30
N TYR A 310 33.39 3.13 -4.23
CA TYR A 310 32.73 4.42 -4.25
C TYR A 310 33.61 5.45 -4.97
N VAL A 311 33.00 6.25 -5.83
CA VAL A 311 33.63 7.39 -6.49
C VAL A 311 32.80 8.63 -6.24
N ALA A 312 33.48 9.75 -6.02
CA ALA A 312 32.90 11.08 -5.96
C ALA A 312 33.88 12.03 -6.65
N GLN A 313 33.74 12.18 -7.97
CA GLN A 313 34.57 13.04 -8.83
C GLN A 313 33.67 13.69 -9.89
N ASP A 314 34.00 14.92 -10.29
CA ASP A 314 33.40 15.63 -11.43
C ASP A 314 31.86 15.70 -11.43
N GLY A 315 31.26 15.95 -10.26
CA GLY A 315 29.81 16.14 -10.13
C GLY A 315 28.98 14.86 -10.15
N ALA A 316 29.63 13.68 -10.28
CA ALA A 316 29.00 12.38 -10.19
C ALA A 316 29.49 11.63 -8.94
N ALA A 317 28.56 10.98 -8.24
CA ALA A 317 28.89 10.16 -7.08
C ALA A 317 28.03 8.92 -7.00
N GLY A 318 28.66 7.79 -6.68
CA GLY A 318 28.02 6.49 -6.68
C GLY A 318 29.03 5.35 -6.65
N PHE A 319 28.54 4.15 -6.94
CA PHE A 319 29.38 2.96 -7.00
C PHE A 319 29.71 2.64 -8.44
N VAL A 320 30.97 2.31 -8.69
CA VAL A 320 31.43 1.80 -9.98
C VAL A 320 31.93 0.39 -9.78
N ASP A 321 31.65 -0.45 -10.78
CA ASP A 321 32.16 -1.81 -10.83
C ASP A 321 33.67 -1.78 -11.15
N ARG A 322 34.45 -2.68 -10.54
CA ARG A 322 35.90 -2.74 -10.78
C ARG A 322 36.27 -3.46 -12.08
N LYS A 323 35.31 -3.99 -12.84
CA LYS A 323 35.54 -4.87 -14.00
C LYS A 323 34.91 -4.37 -15.31
N GLY A 324 34.37 -3.16 -15.39
CA GLY A 324 34.08 -2.51 -16.69
C GLY A 324 32.84 -1.63 -16.80
N CYS A 325 32.07 -1.41 -15.73
CA CYS A 325 30.98 -0.42 -15.71
C CYS A 325 31.45 0.82 -14.95
N ASP A 326 31.92 1.83 -15.69
CA ASP A 326 32.55 3.04 -15.14
C ASP A 326 31.55 4.15 -14.78
N GLU A 327 30.29 4.03 -15.21
CA GLU A 327 29.23 4.97 -14.83
C GLU A 327 28.80 4.72 -13.37
N PRO A 328 28.82 5.74 -12.49
CA PRO A 328 28.39 5.57 -11.10
C PRO A 328 26.90 5.27 -11.00
N TYR A 329 26.52 4.19 -10.33
CA TYR A 329 25.13 3.81 -10.06
C TYR A 329 24.83 3.75 -8.56
N PRO A 330 23.56 3.89 -8.16
CA PRO A 330 23.18 3.83 -6.75
C PRO A 330 23.17 2.39 -6.23
N LEU A 331 23.65 2.23 -4.99
CA LEU A 331 23.41 1.04 -4.17
C LEU A 331 22.70 1.48 -2.90
N ASN A 332 21.76 0.68 -2.43
CA ASN A 332 21.11 0.87 -1.15
C ASN A 332 21.30 -0.37 -0.31
N ALA A 333 21.62 -0.17 0.97
CA ALA A 333 21.83 -1.24 1.91
C ALA A 333 21.03 -1.02 3.19
N HIS A 334 20.55 -2.12 3.78
CA HIS A 334 19.87 -2.08 5.07
C HIS A 334 20.09 -3.38 5.83
N PHE A 335 20.00 -3.28 7.15
CA PHE A 335 19.98 -4.44 8.02
C PHE A 335 18.54 -4.86 8.30
N GLU A 336 18.31 -6.16 8.31
CA GLU A 336 17.06 -6.76 8.79
C GLU A 336 17.34 -8.04 9.57
N ARG A 337 16.31 -8.54 10.26
CA ARG A 337 16.40 -9.79 11.02
C ARG A 337 15.29 -10.74 10.57
N ASP A 338 15.65 -11.98 10.33
CA ASP A 338 14.72 -13.06 10.02
C ASP A 338 15.00 -14.27 10.90
N GLY A 339 14.01 -14.75 11.65
CA GLY A 339 14.21 -15.91 12.54
C GLY A 339 15.27 -15.77 13.62
N GLY A 340 15.69 -14.54 13.94
CA GLY A 340 16.85 -14.28 14.79
C GLY A 340 18.16 -14.01 14.04
N GLN A 341 18.28 -14.35 12.76
CA GLN A 341 19.44 -14.09 11.92
C GLN A 341 19.46 -12.65 11.42
N GLU A 342 20.48 -11.85 11.80
CA GLU A 342 20.71 -10.53 11.22
C GLU A 342 21.34 -10.69 9.82
N GLN A 343 20.83 -9.94 8.85
CA GLN A 343 21.23 -9.97 7.46
C GLN A 343 21.44 -8.53 6.97
N LEU A 344 22.52 -8.30 6.23
CA LEU A 344 22.72 -7.05 5.48
C LEU A 344 22.31 -7.29 4.04
N TRP A 345 21.27 -6.58 3.61
CA TRP A 345 20.78 -6.61 2.25
C TRP A 345 21.36 -5.43 1.49
N VAL A 346 21.87 -5.69 0.30
CA VAL A 346 22.35 -4.68 -0.63
C VAL A 346 21.60 -4.86 -1.95
N ARG A 347 21.07 -3.77 -2.51
CA ARG A 347 20.41 -3.77 -3.81
C ARG A 347 20.86 -2.58 -4.63
N GLY A 348 21.07 -2.81 -5.91
CA GLY A 348 21.35 -1.76 -6.89
C GLY A 348 21.98 -2.35 -8.13
N GLY A 349 22.54 -1.49 -8.97
CA GLY A 349 22.98 -1.86 -10.31
C GLY A 349 22.03 -1.35 -11.39
N ASP A 350 22.40 -1.63 -12.63
CA ASP A 350 21.76 -1.09 -13.83
C ASP A 350 21.85 -2.11 -14.98
N GLY A 351 21.57 -1.67 -16.22
CA GLY A 351 21.70 -2.51 -17.40
C GLY A 351 23.13 -3.01 -17.66
N CYS A 352 24.16 -2.28 -17.23
CA CYS A 352 25.56 -2.70 -17.40
C CYS A 352 25.94 -3.79 -16.39
N THR A 353 25.61 -3.61 -15.10
CA THR A 353 26.02 -4.55 -14.05
C THR A 353 25.06 -5.71 -13.85
N SER A 354 23.79 -5.53 -14.19
CA SER A 354 22.71 -6.49 -13.89
C SER A 354 21.96 -6.99 -15.12
N GLY A 355 22.33 -6.52 -16.33
CA GLY A 355 21.69 -6.90 -17.58
C GLY A 355 20.18 -6.62 -17.59
N GLU A 356 19.42 -7.50 -18.23
CA GLU A 356 17.94 -7.42 -18.34
C GLU A 356 17.21 -7.41 -16.99
N ALA A 357 17.84 -7.85 -15.90
CA ALA A 357 17.23 -7.77 -14.58
C ALA A 357 17.11 -6.33 -14.06
N GLY A 358 17.94 -5.41 -14.59
CA GLY A 358 17.98 -3.99 -14.22
C GLY A 358 18.47 -3.70 -12.80
N ALA A 359 18.69 -4.72 -11.97
CA ALA A 359 19.26 -4.63 -10.63
C ALA A 359 19.83 -5.98 -10.19
N SER A 360 20.69 -5.94 -9.18
CA SER A 360 21.25 -7.08 -8.49
C SER A 360 20.96 -6.98 -6.99
N VAL A 361 20.88 -8.14 -6.33
CA VAL A 361 20.64 -8.24 -4.91
C VAL A 361 21.71 -9.12 -4.27
N TRP A 362 22.21 -8.66 -3.14
CA TRP A 362 23.15 -9.39 -2.29
C TRP A 362 22.64 -9.45 -0.86
N VAL A 363 22.85 -10.61 -0.23
CA VAL A 363 22.56 -10.86 1.18
C VAL A 363 23.86 -11.24 1.86
N PHE A 364 24.24 -10.48 2.88
CA PHE A 364 25.40 -10.73 3.71
C PHE A 364 24.97 -11.22 5.09
N VAL A 365 25.68 -12.22 5.60
CA VAL A 365 25.50 -12.75 6.95
C VAL A 365 26.84 -12.72 7.66
N ARG A 366 26.84 -12.46 8.98
CA ARG A 366 28.05 -12.59 9.79
C ARG A 366 28.42 -14.06 9.95
N ASP A 367 29.64 -14.41 9.57
CA ASP A 367 30.20 -15.74 9.80
C ASP A 367 30.55 -15.97 11.29
N GLY A 368 31.07 -17.15 11.62
CA GLY A 368 31.46 -17.50 13.00
C GLY A 368 32.59 -16.65 13.58
N GLU A 369 33.31 -15.88 12.74
CA GLU A 369 34.34 -14.92 13.15
C GLU A 369 33.76 -13.50 13.26
N GLY A 370 32.46 -13.33 13.04
CA GLY A 370 31.77 -12.06 13.09
C GLY A 370 31.91 -11.22 11.82
N ARG A 371 32.47 -11.73 10.73
CA ARG A 371 32.70 -10.96 9.48
C ARG A 371 31.52 -11.09 8.53
N LEU A 372 31.12 -10.00 7.88
CA LEU A 372 30.06 -10.03 6.87
C LEU A 372 30.54 -10.77 5.61
N ARG A 373 29.82 -11.83 5.23
CA ARG A 373 30.11 -12.64 4.05
C ARG A 373 28.91 -12.73 3.14
N VAL A 374 29.15 -12.54 1.84
CA VAL A 374 28.13 -12.73 0.81
C VAL A 374 27.61 -14.16 0.88
N ASN A 375 26.30 -14.28 1.03
CA ASN A 375 25.60 -15.53 1.23
C ASN A 375 24.65 -15.81 0.05
N LEU A 376 24.13 -14.74 -0.54
CA LEU A 376 23.42 -14.73 -1.80
C LEU A 376 23.89 -13.50 -2.60
N GLY A 377 24.07 -13.64 -3.91
CA GLY A 377 24.45 -12.54 -4.79
C GLY A 377 24.12 -12.87 -6.25
N MET A 378 23.20 -12.12 -6.85
CA MET A 378 22.80 -12.34 -8.25
C MET A 378 22.00 -11.18 -8.86
N PRO A 379 21.99 -11.06 -10.20
CA PRO A 379 21.02 -10.24 -10.91
C PRO A 379 19.59 -10.70 -10.60
N ALA A 380 18.77 -9.76 -10.12
CA ALA A 380 17.40 -10.01 -9.73
C ALA A 380 16.57 -8.72 -9.78
N SER A 381 15.48 -8.75 -10.54
CA SER A 381 14.49 -7.67 -10.52
C SER A 381 13.69 -7.67 -9.20
N GLN A 382 13.58 -8.85 -8.56
CA GLN A 382 12.84 -9.06 -7.33
C GLN A 382 13.41 -10.22 -6.50
N VAL A 383 13.39 -10.07 -5.17
CA VAL A 383 13.62 -11.14 -4.20
C VAL A 383 12.47 -11.13 -3.21
N ARG A 384 11.90 -12.30 -2.93
CA ARG A 384 10.75 -12.48 -2.05
C ARG A 384 11.04 -13.57 -1.04
N ARG A 385 10.63 -13.41 0.21
CA ARG A 385 10.59 -14.52 1.17
C ARG A 385 9.39 -15.42 0.84
N THR A 386 9.53 -16.71 1.08
CA THR A 386 8.43 -17.67 0.96
C THR A 386 7.87 -18.02 2.34
N ARG A 387 6.82 -18.85 2.37
CA ARG A 387 6.24 -19.37 3.62
C ARG A 387 7.09 -20.47 4.26
N ASP A 388 8.00 -21.08 3.50
CA ASP A 388 8.83 -22.16 3.99
C ASP A 388 9.94 -21.57 4.88
N VAL A 389 10.01 -22.06 6.12
CA VAL A 389 11.05 -21.67 7.08
C VAL A 389 11.99 -22.86 7.28
N SER A 390 13.29 -22.61 7.14
CA SER A 390 14.32 -23.60 7.40
C SER A 390 15.36 -23.02 8.35
N ALA A 391 15.64 -23.75 9.43
CA ALA A 391 16.51 -23.28 10.53
C ALA A 391 16.19 -21.84 11.02
N GLY A 392 14.90 -21.51 11.09
CA GLY A 392 14.37 -20.23 11.59
C GLY A 392 14.26 -19.13 10.54
N VAL A 393 14.95 -19.22 9.41
CA VAL A 393 14.95 -18.20 8.34
C VAL A 393 14.05 -18.64 7.20
N HIS A 394 13.33 -17.70 6.58
CA HIS A 394 12.48 -17.99 5.43
C HIS A 394 13.32 -18.31 4.19
N ASP A 395 12.85 -19.26 3.38
CA ASP A 395 13.42 -19.52 2.05
C ASP A 395 13.18 -18.30 1.14
N LEU A 396 14.11 -18.01 0.24
CA LEU A 396 14.04 -16.88 -0.69
C LEU A 396 13.70 -17.36 -2.10
N ARG A 397 12.66 -16.77 -2.68
CA ARG A 397 12.34 -16.88 -4.10
C ARG A 397 12.88 -15.66 -4.84
N VAL A 398 13.85 -15.89 -5.71
CA VAL A 398 14.53 -14.86 -6.48
C VAL A 398 14.05 -14.90 -7.91
N GLY A 399 13.47 -13.79 -8.39
CA GLY A 399 13.06 -13.66 -9.78
C GLY A 399 14.24 -13.38 -10.68
N SER A 400 14.45 -14.26 -11.67
CA SER A 400 15.51 -14.10 -12.66
C SER A 400 14.94 -13.98 -14.08
N ALA A 401 15.79 -13.60 -15.03
CA ALA A 401 15.40 -13.51 -16.44
C ALA A 401 14.85 -14.84 -16.99
N ALA A 402 14.18 -14.79 -18.14
CA ALA A 402 13.62 -15.97 -18.83
C ALA A 402 12.52 -16.74 -18.05
N PHE A 403 11.68 -16.02 -17.31
CA PHE A 403 10.52 -16.59 -16.61
C PHE A 403 10.87 -17.75 -15.66
N CYS A 404 12.04 -17.67 -15.03
CA CYS A 404 12.53 -18.68 -14.12
C CYS A 404 12.84 -18.07 -12.75
N ASP A 405 12.05 -18.42 -11.75
CA ASP A 405 12.36 -18.07 -10.38
C ASP A 405 13.23 -19.16 -9.75
N ARG A 406 14.10 -18.79 -8.82
CA ARG A 406 14.96 -19.73 -8.09
C ARG A 406 14.61 -19.70 -6.61
N LEU A 407 14.37 -20.86 -6.02
CA LEU A 407 14.11 -21.01 -4.60
C LEU A 407 15.42 -21.33 -3.87
N TRP A 408 15.71 -20.59 -2.82
CA TRP A 408 16.91 -20.68 -2.00
C TRP A 408 16.53 -20.95 -0.55
N ARG A 409 17.08 -21.99 0.04
CA ARG A 409 16.75 -22.42 1.41
C ARG A 409 17.87 -22.10 2.37
N TRP A 410 17.54 -21.58 3.55
CA TRP A 410 18.52 -21.42 4.61
C TRP A 410 18.85 -22.76 5.27
N ASN A 411 20.11 -23.17 5.28
CA ASN A 411 20.52 -24.44 5.92
C ASN A 411 21.03 -24.29 7.36
N GLY A 412 20.86 -23.12 7.98
CA GLY A 412 21.45 -22.78 9.27
C GLY A 412 22.75 -21.97 9.18
N LYS A 413 23.36 -21.89 7.99
CA LYS A 413 24.62 -21.17 7.74
C LYS A 413 24.63 -20.38 6.42
N ALA A 414 23.99 -20.91 5.39
CA ALA A 414 23.90 -20.26 4.09
C ALA A 414 22.60 -20.59 3.35
N PHE A 415 22.21 -19.71 2.44
CA PHE A 415 21.21 -19.95 1.42
C PHE A 415 21.77 -20.91 0.38
N VAL A 416 21.15 -22.07 0.27
CA VAL A 416 21.46 -23.09 -0.73
C VAL A 416 20.35 -23.12 -1.78
N HIS A 417 20.73 -23.25 -3.05
CA HIS A 417 19.74 -23.41 -4.12
C HIS A 417 18.97 -24.70 -3.90
N LEU A 418 17.63 -24.62 -3.98
CA LEU A 418 16.75 -25.75 -3.78
C LEU A 418 16.19 -26.25 -5.11
N LEU A 419 15.54 -25.36 -5.87
CA LEU A 419 14.94 -25.69 -7.16
C LEU A 419 14.64 -24.45 -8.00
N ASN A 420 14.37 -24.67 -9.28
CA ASN A 420 13.89 -23.67 -10.23
C ASN A 420 12.37 -23.80 -10.39
N ILE A 421 11.66 -22.66 -10.45
CA ILE A 421 10.21 -22.57 -10.59
C ILE A 421 9.90 -21.81 -11.88
N PRO A 422 9.34 -22.47 -12.91
CA PRO A 422 8.89 -21.78 -14.10
C PRO A 422 7.70 -20.86 -13.76
N THR A 423 7.76 -19.60 -14.18
CA THR A 423 6.66 -18.65 -14.04
C THR A 423 5.78 -18.56 -15.29
N GLN A 424 6.20 -19.18 -16.40
CA GLN A 424 5.44 -19.38 -17.63
C GLN A 424 5.80 -20.74 -18.27
N ALA A 425 4.98 -21.22 -19.21
CA ALA A 425 5.30 -22.42 -20.00
C ALA A 425 6.60 -22.20 -20.79
N GLY A 426 7.54 -23.16 -20.73
CA GLY A 426 8.89 -23.02 -21.29
C GLY A 426 9.89 -22.29 -20.37
N GLY A 427 9.45 -21.77 -19.22
CA GLY A 427 10.33 -21.17 -18.22
C GLY A 427 11.30 -22.20 -17.63
N CYS A 428 12.51 -21.77 -17.27
CA CYS A 428 13.57 -22.63 -16.72
C CYS A 428 14.13 -23.73 -17.64
N GLU A 429 13.67 -23.84 -18.90
CA GLU A 429 14.19 -24.83 -19.86
C GLU A 429 15.57 -24.47 -20.42
N SER A 430 16.00 -23.21 -20.26
CA SER A 430 17.30 -22.69 -20.71
C SER A 430 18.26 -22.43 -19.54
N GLY A 431 18.63 -23.45 -18.75
CA GLY A 431 19.51 -23.24 -17.60
C GLY A 431 20.11 -24.48 -16.94
N SER A 432 20.93 -25.25 -17.65
CA SER A 432 22.02 -26.03 -17.04
C SER A 432 23.34 -25.29 -17.26
N ALA A 433 23.82 -24.60 -16.22
CA ALA A 433 25.22 -24.26 -15.99
C ALA A 433 25.41 -23.92 -14.51
#